data_AF-A0A1D2N3L6-F1
#
_entry.id   AF-A0A1D2N3L6-F1
#
_cell.length_a   1.000
_cell.length_b   1.000
_cell.length_c   1.000
_cell.angle_alpha   90.00
_cell.angle_beta   90.00
_cell.angle_gamma   90.00
#
_symmetry.space_group_name_H-M   'P 1'
#
loop_
_entity.id
_entity.type
_entity.pdbx_description
1 polymer ?
#
loop_
_entity_poly.entity_id
_entity_poly.type
_entity_poly.pdbx_seq_one_letter_code
_entity_poly.pdbx_strand_id
1 'polypeptide(L)'
;MLEDCAQNMIADQYKGANVTEFSLVMNLDGFNAIQHTCPACLSAYSSFVTAYQNYYPGYTHGITLINTPPIFKTVLDVIQPLFTPRTKKILKIIGQNKKEWQEHLDKEISREALRPEFGGTKKD
;
A
#
# COMPACT_ATOMS: atom_id res chain seq x y z
N MET A 1 -7.03 9.17 4.74
CA MET A 1 -6.73 7.96 3.95
C MET A 1 -6.91 6.67 4.76
N LEU A 2 -6.00 6.28 5.67
CA LEU A 2 -6.16 5.01 6.43
C LEU A 2 -7.42 5.00 7.30
N GLU A 3 -7.74 6.16 7.89
CA GLU A 3 -8.98 6.36 8.64
C GLU A 3 -10.21 6.15 7.75
N ASP A 4 -10.24 6.75 6.56
CA ASP A 4 -11.37 6.59 5.62
C ASP A 4 -11.55 5.13 5.20
N CYS A 5 -10.45 4.40 4.96
CA CYS A 5 -10.49 2.96 4.68
C CYS A 5 -11.09 2.18 5.86
N ALA A 6 -10.66 2.48 7.09
CA ALA A 6 -11.19 1.86 8.29
C ALA A 6 -12.67 2.18 8.51
N GLN A 7 -13.09 3.43 8.30
CA GLN A 7 -14.49 3.84 8.44
C GLN A 7 -15.39 3.13 7.42
N ASN A 8 -14.97 3.02 6.16
CA ASN A 8 -15.73 2.29 5.13
C ASN A 8 -15.87 0.81 5.47
N MET A 9 -14.78 0.18 5.92
CA MET A 9 -14.78 -1.21 6.36
C MET A 9 -15.76 -1.43 7.53
N ILE A 10 -15.70 -0.57 8.55
CA ILE A 10 -16.61 -0.62 9.69
C ILE A 10 -18.07 -0.40 9.24
N ALA A 11 -18.32 0.53 8.31
CA ALA A 11 -19.66 0.75 7.78
C ALA A 11 -20.21 -0.49 7.05
N ASP A 12 -19.37 -1.24 6.33
CA ASP A 12 -19.78 -2.48 5.70
C ASP A 12 -20.01 -3.61 6.72
N GLN A 13 -19.20 -3.67 7.78
CA GLN A 13 -19.45 -4.57 8.92
C GLN A 13 -20.81 -4.31 9.56
N TYR A 14 -21.18 -3.04 9.76
CA TYR A 14 -22.50 -2.67 10.30
C TYR A 14 -23.67 -3.10 9.41
N LYS A 15 -23.44 -3.23 8.09
CA LYS A 15 -24.44 -3.77 7.15
C LYS A 15 -24.50 -5.31 7.14
N GLY A 16 -23.71 -5.97 7.99
CA GLY A 16 -23.63 -7.43 8.09
C GLY A 16 -22.64 -8.08 7.12
N ALA A 17 -21.81 -7.29 6.41
CA ALA A 17 -20.77 -7.85 5.56
C ALA A 17 -19.58 -8.34 6.40
N ASN A 18 -19.05 -9.52 6.06
CA ASN A 18 -17.86 -10.06 6.72
C ASN A 18 -16.57 -9.48 6.12
N VAL A 19 -16.33 -8.18 6.33
CA VAL A 19 -15.15 -7.46 5.84
C VAL A 19 -14.36 -6.94 7.03
N THR A 20 -13.14 -7.43 7.25
CA THR A 20 -12.33 -7.11 8.46
C THR A 20 -10.97 -6.51 8.13
N GLU A 21 -10.59 -6.51 6.86
CA GLU A 21 -9.31 -6.00 6.38
C GLU A 21 -9.50 -5.30 5.03
N PHE A 22 -8.58 -4.39 4.70
CA PHE A 22 -8.45 -3.78 3.38
C PHE A 22 -7.11 -4.13 2.73
N SER A 23 -7.07 -4.12 1.40
CA SER A 23 -5.82 -4.26 0.63
C SER A 23 -5.32 -2.88 0.21
N LEU A 24 -4.05 -2.58 0.49
CA LEU A 24 -3.43 -1.31 0.15
C LEU A 24 -2.53 -1.47 -1.07
N VAL A 25 -2.86 -0.81 -2.17
CA VAL A 25 -2.02 -0.74 -3.38
C VAL A 25 -1.49 0.67 -3.54
N MET A 26 -0.17 0.83 -3.63
CA MET A 26 0.49 2.12 -3.84
C MET A 26 1.29 2.09 -5.13
N ASN A 27 1.03 3.06 -6.00
CA ASN A 27 1.80 3.26 -7.23
C ASN A 27 2.93 4.27 -6.97
N LEU A 28 4.17 3.84 -7.17
CA LEU A 28 5.37 4.66 -6.97
C LEU A 28 5.94 5.24 -8.27
N ASP A 29 5.15 5.22 -9.35
CA ASP A 29 5.52 5.92 -10.57
C ASP A 29 5.76 7.42 -10.31
N GLY A 30 6.81 7.98 -10.91
CA GLY A 30 7.26 9.35 -10.65
C GLY A 30 8.05 9.59 -9.35
N PHE A 31 8.22 8.56 -8.49
CA PHE A 31 9.07 8.68 -7.30
C PHE A 31 10.52 9.01 -7.69
N ASN A 32 11.11 10.00 -7.02
CA ASN A 32 12.46 10.50 -7.32
C ASN A 32 13.18 10.99 -6.06
N ALA A 33 14.51 10.91 -6.05
CA ALA A 33 15.33 11.25 -4.89
C ALA A 33 15.18 12.72 -4.45
N ILE A 34 15.18 13.65 -5.41
CA ILE A 34 15.24 15.09 -5.13
C ILE A 34 14.03 15.52 -4.30
N GLN A 35 12.84 15.02 -4.63
CA GLN A 35 11.61 15.41 -3.96
C GLN A 35 11.23 14.51 -2.80
N HIS A 36 11.59 13.22 -2.84
CA HIS A 36 10.99 12.22 -1.95
C HIS A 36 11.98 11.60 -0.95
N THR A 37 13.28 11.86 -1.04
CA THR A 37 14.27 11.32 -0.08
C THR A 37 14.90 12.41 0.78
N CYS A 38 14.25 13.56 0.92
CA CYS A 38 14.68 14.61 1.85
C CYS A 38 14.58 14.14 3.32
N PRO A 39 15.35 14.70 4.26
CA PRO A 39 15.28 14.29 5.67
C PRO A 39 13.87 14.36 6.29
N ALA A 40 13.11 15.41 5.97
CA ALA A 40 11.72 15.54 6.42
C ALA A 40 10.81 14.46 5.79
N CYS A 41 11.06 14.10 4.53
CA CYS A 41 10.36 13.05 3.81
C CYS A 41 10.56 11.68 4.49
N LEU A 42 11.82 11.36 4.83
CA LEU A 42 12.17 10.12 5.55
C LEU A 42 11.53 10.04 6.94
N SER A 43 11.49 11.17 7.66
CA SER A 43 10.79 11.27 8.95
C SER A 43 9.28 11.07 8.79
N ALA A 44 8.69 11.61 7.73
CA ALA A 44 7.27 11.42 7.42
C ALA A 44 6.94 9.95 7.15
N TYR A 45 7.76 9.23 6.37
CA TYR A 45 7.56 7.78 6.15
C TYR A 45 7.68 6.98 7.44
N SER A 46 8.65 7.31 8.29
CA SER A 46 8.82 6.65 9.60
C SER A 46 7.62 6.87 10.50
N SER A 47 7.10 8.10 10.54
CA SER A 47 5.89 8.46 11.27
C SER A 47 4.66 7.73 10.72
N PHE A 48 4.53 7.65 9.40
CA PHE A 48 3.42 6.93 8.74
C PHE A 48 3.41 5.44 9.12
N VAL A 49 4.56 4.77 9.03
CA VAL A 49 4.69 3.35 9.38
C VAL A 49 4.37 3.13 10.87
N THR A 50 4.87 4.00 11.74
CA THR A 50 4.60 3.92 13.18
C THR A 50 3.11 4.11 13.47
N ALA A 51 2.48 5.12 12.87
CA ALA A 51 1.05 5.38 13.05
C ALA A 51 0.19 4.23 12.54
N TYR A 52 0.48 3.70 11.35
CA TYR A 52 -0.23 2.55 10.80
C TYR A 52 -0.18 1.34 11.74
N GLN A 53 1.00 1.00 12.28
CA GLN A 53 1.14 -0.18 13.14
C GLN A 53 0.52 0.02 14.53
N ASN A 54 0.55 1.23 15.07
CA ASN A 54 0.03 1.51 16.40
C ASN A 54 -1.49 1.66 16.42
N TYR A 55 -2.07 2.29 15.39
CA TYR A 55 -3.50 2.64 15.38
C TYR A 55 -4.35 1.72 14.51
N TYR A 56 -3.76 1.05 13.51
CA TYR A 56 -4.48 0.15 12.60
C TYR A 56 -3.89 -1.27 12.55
N PRO A 57 -3.48 -1.87 13.70
CA PRO A 57 -2.96 -3.23 13.70
C PRO A 57 -4.06 -4.20 13.28
N GLY A 58 -3.79 -5.08 12.33
CA GLY A 58 -4.78 -6.04 11.85
C GLY A 58 -5.52 -5.59 10.59
N TYR A 59 -5.61 -4.29 10.30
CA TYR A 59 -6.59 -3.78 9.33
C TYR A 59 -6.21 -3.99 7.87
N THR A 60 -4.97 -4.37 7.57
CA THR A 60 -4.53 -4.64 6.19
C THR A 60 -4.31 -6.11 5.93
N HIS A 61 -4.92 -6.60 4.85
CA HIS A 61 -4.71 -7.93 4.31
C HIS A 61 -3.34 -8.04 3.61
N GLY A 62 -3.07 -7.10 2.70
CA GLY A 62 -1.87 -7.02 1.89
C GLY A 62 -1.47 -5.57 1.61
N ILE A 63 -0.16 -5.32 1.48
CA ILE A 63 0.38 -4.02 1.06
C ILE A 63 1.23 -4.25 -0.19
N THR A 64 0.82 -3.71 -1.33
CA THR A 64 1.52 -3.90 -2.61
C THR A 64 2.02 -2.56 -3.14
N LEU A 65 3.34 -2.44 -3.32
CA LEU A 65 3.98 -1.33 -4.02
C LEU A 65 4.23 -1.73 -5.47
N ILE A 66 3.69 -0.97 -6.42
CA ILE A 66 3.88 -1.16 -7.86
C ILE A 66 4.68 -0.01 -8.47
N ASN A 67 5.28 -0.24 -9.63
CA ASN A 67 6.18 0.72 -10.29
C ASN A 67 7.29 1.22 -9.37
N THR A 68 7.77 0.38 -8.45
CA THR A 68 8.75 0.79 -7.46
C THR A 68 10.11 1.03 -8.13
N PRO A 69 10.64 2.26 -8.15
CA PRO A 69 11.95 2.50 -8.72
C PRO A 69 13.05 2.04 -7.76
N PRO A 70 14.26 1.69 -8.25
CA PRO A 70 15.36 1.21 -7.40
C PRO A 70 15.73 2.17 -6.26
N ILE A 71 15.58 3.49 -6.48
CA ILE A 71 15.86 4.52 -5.48
C ILE A 71 14.97 4.43 -4.23
N PHE A 72 13.81 3.77 -4.31
CA PHE A 72 12.95 3.54 -3.15
C PHE A 72 13.62 2.68 -2.08
N LYS A 73 14.67 1.92 -2.44
CA LYS A 73 15.48 1.18 -1.46
C LYS A 73 15.99 2.08 -0.33
N THR A 74 16.35 3.34 -0.63
CA THR A 74 16.79 4.31 0.39
C THR A 74 15.71 4.56 1.45
N VAL A 75 14.45 4.67 1.03
CA VAL A 75 13.33 4.82 1.96
C VAL A 75 13.13 3.51 2.74
N LEU A 76 13.17 2.38 2.05
CA LEU A 76 12.98 1.06 2.66
C LEU A 76 14.01 0.78 3.75
N ASP A 77 15.28 1.10 3.53
CA ASP A 77 16.35 0.90 4.53
C ASP A 77 16.08 1.68 5.84
N VAL A 78 15.39 2.82 5.75
CA VAL A 78 15.00 3.62 6.93
C VAL A 78 13.79 3.04 7.65
N ILE A 79 12.76 2.60 6.92
CA ILE A 79 11.48 2.18 7.53
C ILE A 79 11.39 0.68 7.83
N GLN A 80 12.18 -0.16 7.15
CA GLN A 80 12.16 -1.62 7.32
C GLN A 80 12.46 -2.09 8.76
N PRO A 81 13.38 -1.44 9.52
CA PRO A 81 13.59 -1.75 10.93
C PRO A 81 12.33 -1.54 11.79
N LEU A 82 11.45 -0.63 11.39
CA LEU A 82 10.21 -0.31 12.12
C LEU A 82 9.11 -1.34 11.85
N PHE A 83 9.21 -2.15 10.80
CA PHE A 83 8.15 -3.09 10.45
C PHE A 83 8.02 -4.24 11.46
N THR A 84 6.79 -4.50 11.88
CA THR A 84 6.41 -5.72 12.60
C THR A 84 6.61 -6.97 11.72
N PRO A 85 6.73 -8.17 12.31
CA PRO A 85 6.79 -9.42 11.54
C PRO A 85 5.60 -9.60 10.59
N ARG A 86 4.40 -9.16 11.02
CA ARG A 86 3.20 -9.20 10.18
C ARG A 86 3.34 -8.29 8.96
N THR A 87 3.74 -7.04 9.17
CA THR A 87 3.92 -6.07 8.07
C THR A 87 4.97 -6.57 7.07
N LYS A 88 6.09 -7.13 7.54
CA LYS A 88 7.11 -7.73 6.66
C LYS A 88 6.56 -8.88 5.81
N LYS A 89 5.63 -9.67 6.35
CA LYS A 89 5.01 -10.81 5.65
C LYS A 89 4.03 -10.37 4.56
N ILE A 90 3.25 -9.33 4.81
CA ILE A 90 2.18 -8.87 3.90
C ILE A 90 2.64 -7.80 2.90
N LEU A 91 3.85 -7.26 3.06
CA LEU A 91 4.43 -6.27 2.17
C LEU A 91 5.00 -6.95 0.91
N LYS A 92 4.47 -6.56 -0.24
CA LYS A 92 4.96 -6.96 -1.57
C LYS A 92 5.47 -5.72 -2.30
N ILE A 93 6.72 -5.78 -2.76
CA ILE A 93 7.35 -4.72 -3.53
C ILE A 93 7.61 -5.25 -4.94
N ILE A 94 7.04 -4.59 -5.95
CA ILE A 94 7.17 -4.96 -7.36
C ILE A 94 7.73 -3.76 -8.12
N GLY A 95 8.66 -4.03 -9.03
CA GLY A 95 9.34 -3.02 -9.84
C GLY A 95 8.45 -2.41 -10.93
N GLN A 96 9.10 -1.81 -11.92
CA GLN A 96 8.44 -1.09 -13.03
C GLN A 96 7.96 -1.99 -14.17
N ASN A 97 8.10 -3.33 -14.05
CA ASN A 97 7.58 -4.24 -15.05
C ASN A 97 6.05 -4.30 -14.95
N LYS A 98 5.38 -3.65 -15.91
CA LYS A 98 3.93 -3.58 -15.99
C LYS A 98 3.25 -4.94 -15.98
N LYS A 99 3.76 -5.89 -16.76
CA LYS A 99 3.19 -7.23 -16.84
C LYS A 99 3.24 -7.93 -15.49
N GLU A 100 4.37 -7.81 -14.78
CA GLU A 100 4.57 -8.46 -13.48
C GLU A 100 3.63 -7.93 -12.40
N TRP A 101 3.54 -6.59 -12.24
CA TRP A 101 2.66 -6.05 -11.21
C TRP A 101 1.18 -6.20 -11.57
N GLN A 102 0.81 -6.14 -12.86
CA GLN A 102 -0.57 -6.39 -13.29
C GLN A 102 -0.98 -7.83 -13.01
N GLU A 103 -0.15 -8.80 -13.38
CA GLU A 103 -0.42 -10.22 -13.10
C GLU A 103 -0.54 -10.52 -11.60
N HIS A 104 0.15 -9.75 -10.74
CA HIS A 104 -0.04 -9.86 -9.30
C HIS A 104 -1.36 -9.25 -8.85
N LEU A 105 -1.72 -8.04 -9.31
CA LEU A 105 -2.97 -7.40 -8.93
C LEU A 105 -4.20 -8.18 -9.42
N ASP A 106 -4.17 -8.72 -10.64
CA ASP A 106 -5.28 -9.50 -11.21
C ASP A 106 -5.57 -10.80 -10.43
N LYS A 107 -4.58 -11.32 -9.67
CA LYS A 107 -4.77 -12.49 -8.79
C LYS A 107 -5.49 -12.15 -7.48
N GLU A 108 -5.33 -10.92 -7.01
CA GLU A 108 -5.79 -10.48 -5.69
C GLU A 108 -7.08 -9.65 -5.78
N ILE A 109 -7.28 -8.92 -6.88
CA ILE A 109 -8.34 -7.92 -7.03
C ILE A 109 -8.96 -8.03 -8.42
N SER A 110 -10.30 -8.08 -8.48
CA SER A 110 -11.03 -8.04 -9.75
C SER A 110 -10.75 -6.75 -10.51
N ARG A 111 -10.58 -6.84 -11.82
CA ARG A 111 -10.33 -5.69 -12.70
C ARG A 111 -11.43 -4.63 -12.61
N GLU A 112 -12.68 -5.03 -12.36
CA GLU A 112 -13.83 -4.12 -12.19
C GLU A 112 -13.76 -3.29 -10.90
N ALA A 113 -12.96 -3.73 -9.92
CA ALA A 113 -12.72 -3.01 -8.68
C ALA A 113 -11.51 -2.06 -8.75
N LEU A 114 -10.64 -2.24 -9.75
CA LEU A 114 -9.44 -1.43 -9.96
C LEU A 114 -9.66 -0.32 -10.98
N ARG A 115 -9.11 0.86 -10.70
CA ARG A 115 -9.09 1.97 -11.66
C ARG A 115 -8.10 1.71 -12.81
N PRO A 116 -8.23 2.38 -13.97
CA PRO A 116 -7.39 2.13 -15.14
C PRO A 116 -5.89 2.30 -14.89
N GLU A 117 -5.49 3.23 -14.03
CA GLU A 117 -4.09 3.46 -13.65
C GLU A 117 -3.46 2.27 -12.89
N PHE A 118 -4.28 1.37 -12.34
CA PHE A 118 -3.87 0.09 -11.74
C PHE A 118 -4.16 -1.12 -12.64
N GLY A 119 -4.50 -0.91 -13.92
CA GLY A 119 -4.77 -1.98 -14.88
C GLY A 119 -6.22 -2.51 -14.92
N GLY A 120 -7.11 -1.90 -14.13
CA GLY A 120 -8.52 -2.29 -14.08
C GLY A 120 -9.43 -1.57 -15.08
N THR A 121 -10.73 -1.69 -14.85
CA THR A 121 -11.81 -1.18 -15.70
C THR A 121 -12.84 -0.36 -14.93
N LYS A 122 -12.62 -0.14 -13.63
CA LYS A 122 -13.50 0.68 -12.78
C LYS A 122 -13.54 2.11 -13.31
N LYS A 123 -14.74 2.58 -13.65
CA LYS A 123 -14.98 3.98 -14.00
C LYS A 123 -15.17 4.79 -12.72
N ASP A 124 -14.86 6.08 -12.78
CA ASP A 124 -15.12 7.03 -11.70
C ASP A 124 -16.61 7.12 -11.33
#